data_AF-A0A519MS65-F1
#
_entry.id   AF-A0A519MS65-F1
#
_cell.length_a   1.000
_cell.length_b   1.000
_cell.length_c   1.000
_cell.angle_alpha   90.00
_cell.angle_beta   90.00
_cell.angle_gamma   90.00
#
_symmetry.space_group_name_H-M   'P 1'
#
loop_
_entity.id
_entity.type
_entity.pdbx_description
1 polymer ?
#
loop_
_entity_poly.entity_id
_entity_poly.type
_entity_poly.pdbx_seq_one_letter_code
_entity_poly.pdbx_strand_id
1 'polypeptide(L)'
;MSRIFEKFTEVIGWLQIVASPLLIGFIIGAIIYFSNANIFTLIIAVIIILFSLLVGIYFATKIARKKGTISFLSQISATPDIDEWIKNKSKEEKE
;
A
#
# COMPACT_ATOMS: atom_id res chain seq x y z
N MET A 1 -22.10 14.53 -3.06
CA MET A 1 -21.72 13.15 -2.69
C MET A 1 -21.54 13.06 -1.18
N SER A 2 -22.03 12.02 -0.52
CA SER A 2 -22.07 11.92 0.94
C SER A 2 -20.68 11.63 1.52
N ARG A 3 -20.25 12.43 2.51
CA ARG A 3 -18.96 12.32 3.24
C ARG A 3 -18.63 10.92 3.80
N ILE A 4 -19.63 10.03 3.88
CA ILE A 4 -19.46 8.61 4.25
C ILE A 4 -18.68 7.83 3.19
N PHE A 5 -18.94 8.05 1.90
CA PHE A 5 -18.27 7.32 0.82
C PHE A 5 -16.78 7.64 0.75
N GLU A 6 -16.41 8.91 0.90
CA GLU A 6 -15.01 9.35 0.94
C GLU A 6 -14.25 8.72 2.11
N LYS A 7 -14.84 8.66 3.30
CA LYS A 7 -14.23 7.98 4.45
C LYS A 7 -14.10 6.47 4.23
N PHE A 8 -15.10 5.84 3.61
CA PHE A 8 -15.04 4.41 3.30
C PHE A 8 -13.92 4.08 2.33
N THR A 9 -13.82 4.83 1.22
CA THR A 9 -12.76 4.61 0.24
C THR A 9 -11.39 4.91 0.84
N GLU A 10 -11.27 5.92 1.70
CA GLU A 10 -10.01 6.24 2.39
C GLU A 10 -9.55 5.13 3.35
N VAL A 11 -10.48 4.48 4.06
CA VAL A 11 -10.19 3.31 4.92
C VAL A 11 -9.79 2.10 4.08
N ILE A 12 -10.46 1.84 2.97
CA ILE A 12 -10.11 0.74 2.06
C ILE A 12 -8.70 0.95 1.50
N GLY A 13 -8.39 2.16 1.04
CA GLY A 13 -7.04 2.49 0.57
C GLY A 13 -5.99 2.34 1.67
N TRP A 14 -6.31 2.71 2.91
CA TRP A 14 -5.41 2.52 4.05
C TRP A 14 -5.12 1.05 4.31
N LEU A 15 -6.16 0.22 4.31
CA LEU A 15 -6.01 -1.23 4.50
C LEU A 15 -5.16 -1.85 3.38
N GLN A 16 -5.33 -1.39 2.14
CA GLN A 16 -4.55 -1.85 1.00
C GLN A 16 -3.06 -1.49 1.11
N ILE A 17 -2.74 -0.30 1.65
CA ILE A 17 -1.34 0.08 1.91
C ILE A 17 -0.75 -0.76 3.04
N VAL A 18 -1.49 -1.00 4.13
CA VAL A 18 -1.03 -1.86 5.24
C VAL A 18 -0.82 -3.31 4.78
N ALA A 19 -1.63 -3.78 3.83
CA ALA A 19 -1.55 -5.14 3.31
C ALA A 19 -0.20 -5.44 2.63
N SER A 20 0.45 -4.45 2.01
CA SER A 20 1.73 -4.67 1.31
C SER A 20 2.88 -5.09 2.27
N PRO A 21 3.21 -4.31 3.33
CA PRO A 21 4.21 -4.73 4.31
C PRO A 21 3.82 -6.01 5.05
N LEU A 22 2.53 -6.21 5.31
CA LEU A 22 2.04 -7.42 5.98
C LEU A 22 2.24 -8.67 5.11
N LEU A 23 1.93 -8.61 3.82
CA LEU A 23 2.17 -9.71 2.87
C LEU A 23 3.65 -10.05 2.78
N ILE A 24 4.53 -9.05 2.71
CA ILE A 24 5.98 -9.26 2.72
C ILE A 24 6.41 -9.95 4.02
N GLY A 25 5.94 -9.47 5.17
CA GLY A 25 6.20 -10.09 6.47
C GLY A 25 5.72 -11.54 6.54
N PHE A 26 4.55 -11.83 5.97
CA PHE A 26 4.01 -13.18 5.86
C PHE A 26 4.88 -14.10 5.00
N ILE A 27 5.33 -13.62 3.85
CA ILE A 27 6.21 -14.39 2.96
C ILE A 27 7.51 -14.72 3.68
N ILE A 28 8.14 -13.73 4.31
CA ILE A 28 9.39 -13.91 5.06
C ILE A 28 9.18 -14.88 6.23
N GLY A 29 8.13 -14.68 7.02
CA GLY A 29 7.80 -15.56 8.15
C GLY A 29 7.52 -17.00 7.72
N ALA A 30 6.80 -17.19 6.60
CA ALA A 30 6.54 -18.50 6.02
C ALA A 30 7.84 -19.19 5.58
N ILE A 31 8.73 -18.48 4.88
CA ILE A 31 10.03 -19.02 4.45
C ILE A 31 10.84 -19.49 5.67
N ILE A 32 10.88 -18.69 6.75
CA ILE A 32 11.61 -19.03 7.97
C ILE A 32 11.00 -20.27 8.65
N TYR A 33 9.68 -20.34 8.76
CA TYR A 33 8.99 -21.46 9.39
C TYR A 33 9.12 -22.76 8.57
N PHE A 34 8.90 -22.72 7.26
CA PHE A 34 8.99 -23.91 6.40
C PHE A 34 10.42 -24.41 6.22
N SER A 35 11.43 -23.55 6.36
CA SER A 35 12.84 -23.95 6.32
C SER A 35 13.25 -24.80 7.52
N ASN A 36 12.67 -24.53 8.71
CA ASN A 36 12.93 -25.33 9.90
C ASN A 36 11.71 -25.26 10.84
N ALA A 37 10.75 -26.16 10.65
CA ALA A 37 9.48 -26.13 11.37
C ALA A 37 9.67 -26.51 12.84
N ASN A 38 9.78 -25.50 13.70
CA ASN A 38 10.00 -25.64 15.15
C ASN A 38 9.22 -24.54 15.90
N ILE A 39 8.98 -24.71 17.20
CA ILE A 39 8.37 -23.68 18.06
C ILE A 39 9.20 -22.39 18.04
N PHE A 40 10.53 -22.48 18.06
CA PHE A 40 11.40 -21.29 18.05
C PHE A 40 11.25 -20.47 16.75
N THR A 41 11.21 -21.13 15.58
CA THR A 41 11.04 -20.44 14.30
C THR A 41 9.63 -19.88 14.13
N LEU A 42 8.62 -20.53 14.71
CA LEU A 42 7.25 -20.01 14.76
C LEU A 42 7.18 -18.70 15.58
N ILE A 43 7.82 -18.64 16.74
CA ILE A 43 7.87 -17.42 17.56
C ILE A 43 8.54 -16.28 16.78
N ILE A 44 9.67 -16.57 16.12
CA ILE A 44 10.39 -15.58 15.28
C ILE A 44 9.51 -15.09 14.13
N ALA A 45 8.83 -16.00 13.42
CA ALA A 45 7.93 -15.65 12.32
C ALA A 45 6.78 -14.74 12.78
N VAL A 46 6.17 -15.04 13.94
CA VAL A 46 5.11 -14.21 14.53
C VAL A 46 5.63 -12.81 14.88
N ILE A 47 6.83 -12.70 15.48
CA ILE A 47 7.45 -11.41 15.79
C ILE A 47 7.66 -10.59 14.51
N ILE A 48 8.16 -11.22 13.44
CA ILE A 48 8.37 -10.56 12.16
C ILE A 48 7.05 -10.05 11.58
N ILE A 49 6.00 -10.88 11.57
CA ILE A 49 4.67 -10.49 11.06
C ILE A 49 4.10 -9.32 11.86
N LEU A 50 4.21 -9.36 13.19
CA LEU A 50 3.77 -8.25 14.06
C LEU A 50 4.55 -6.97 13.77
N PHE A 51 5.87 -7.07 13.58
CA PHE A 51 6.70 -5.91 13.26
C PHE A 51 6.33 -5.32 11.89
N SER A 52 6.14 -6.16 10.87
CA SER A 52 5.66 -5.76 9.55
C SER A 52 4.29 -5.09 9.59
N LEU A 53 3.37 -5.58 10.43
CA LEU A 53 2.06 -4.95 10.64
C LEU A 53 2.20 -3.55 11.25
N LEU A 54 3.02 -3.40 12.30
CA LEU A 54 3.26 -2.09 12.93
C LEU A 54 3.87 -1.09 11.93
N VAL A 55 4.85 -1.52 11.15
CA VAL A 55 5.46 -0.69 10.09
C VAL A 55 4.42 -0.31 9.03
N GLY A 56 3.58 -1.26 8.61
CA GLY A 56 2.52 -1.02 7.64
C GLY A 56 1.49 0.00 8.14
N ILE A 57 1.02 -0.16 9.38
CA ILE A 57 0.09 0.79 10.03
C ILE A 57 0.71 2.19 10.12
N TYR A 58 1.96 2.29 10.55
CA TYR A 58 2.67 3.57 10.64
C TYR A 58 2.77 4.24 9.27
N PHE A 59 3.16 3.48 8.24
CA PHE A 59 3.33 3.99 6.88
C PHE A 59 2.00 4.43 6.27
N ALA A 60 0.96 3.61 6.38
CA ALA A 60 -0.38 3.93 5.88
C ALA A 60 -0.97 5.16 6.57
N THR A 61 -0.79 5.28 7.89
CA THR A 61 -1.22 6.47 8.66
C THR A 61 -0.48 7.73 8.24
N LYS A 62 0.83 7.62 7.98
CA LYS A 62 1.65 8.73 7.48
C LYS A 62 1.18 9.20 6.09
N ILE A 63 0.81 8.28 5.20
CA ILE A 63 0.30 8.60 3.86
C ILE A 63 -1.09 9.22 3.92
N ALA A 64 -2.00 8.62 4.69
CA ALA A 64 -3.37 9.12 4.87
C ALA A 64 -3.37 10.57 5.36
N ARG A 65 -2.50 10.91 6.33
CA ARG A 65 -2.37 12.28 6.85
C ARG A 65 -1.76 13.29 5.87
N LYS A 66 -0.93 12.86 4.91
CA LYS A 66 -0.20 13.79 4.01
C LYS A 66 -0.94 14.09 2.71
N LYS A 67 -1.49 13.08 2.05
CA LYS A 67 -2.09 13.21 0.70
C LYS A 67 -3.52 12.66 0.62
N GLY A 68 -3.98 11.93 1.62
CA GLY A 68 -5.18 11.10 1.52
C GLY A 68 -4.88 9.79 0.79
N THR A 69 -5.41 8.68 1.31
CA THR A 69 -5.00 7.34 0.86
C THR A 69 -5.42 7.03 -0.57
N ILE A 70 -6.56 7.55 -0.98
CA ILE A 70 -7.09 7.41 -2.35
C ILE A 70 -6.29 8.24 -3.35
N SER A 71 -5.83 9.44 -2.99
CA SER A 71 -4.97 10.26 -3.86
C SER A 71 -3.61 9.59 -4.11
N PHE A 72 -3.06 8.95 -3.08
CA PHE A 72 -1.83 8.18 -3.22
C PHE A 72 -2.03 6.96 -4.12
N LEU A 73 -3.10 6.19 -3.90
CA LEU A 73 -3.40 5.03 -4.73
C LEU A 73 -3.69 5.43 -6.19
N SER A 74 -4.42 6.53 -6.40
CA SER A 74 -4.68 7.09 -7.72
C SER A 74 -3.41 7.52 -8.45
N GLN A 75 -2.40 8.08 -7.75
CA GLN A 75 -1.12 8.42 -8.37
C GLN A 75 -0.30 7.20 -8.78
N ILE A 76 -0.41 6.09 -8.04
CA ILE A 76 0.28 4.85 -8.37
C ILE A 76 -0.42 4.12 -9.54
N SER A 77 -1.75 4.18 -9.58
CA SER A 77 -2.55 3.53 -10.64
C SER A 77 -2.67 4.36 -11.91
N ALA A 78 -2.51 5.69 -11.83
CA ALA A 78 -2.41 6.53 -13.01
C ALA A 78 -1.05 6.33 -13.68
N THR A 79 -0.99 6.49 -15.01
CA THR A 79 0.27 6.58 -15.76
C THR A 79 0.50 8.06 -16.06
N PRO A 80 1.15 8.83 -15.16
CA PRO A 80 1.19 10.29 -15.26
C PRO A 80 1.87 10.74 -16.54
N ASP A 81 2.88 9.98 -16.97
CA ASP A 81 3.69 10.24 -18.15
C ASP A 81 2.89 10.13 -19.46
N ILE A 82 1.90 9.22 -19.52
CA ILE A 82 1.06 9.05 -20.71
C ILE A 82 -0.01 10.14 -20.78
N ASP A 83 -0.60 10.52 -19.64
CA ASP A 83 -1.58 11.60 -19.59
C ASP A 83 -0.94 12.96 -19.97
N GLU A 84 0.29 13.22 -19.52
CA GLU A 84 1.03 14.42 -19.90
C GLU A 84 1.42 14.41 -21.38
N TRP A 85 1.85 13.25 -21.91
CA TRP A 85 2.17 13.08 -23.32
C TRP A 85 0.95 13.32 -24.24
N ILE A 86 -0.22 12.76 -23.90
CA ILE A 86 -1.47 12.98 -24.66
C ILE A 86 -1.84 14.47 -24.62
N LYS A 87 -1.72 15.13 -23.47
CA LYS A 87 -2.04 16.55 -23.32
C LYS A 87 -1.14 17.44 -24.17
N ASN A 88 0.17 17.18 -24.19
CA ASN A 88 1.11 17.97 -24.99
C ASN A 88 0.89 17.74 -26.49
N LYS A 89 0.66 16.50 -26.91
CA LYS A 89 0.33 16.18 -28.30
C LYS A 89 -0.95 16.86 -28.79
N SER A 90 -1.98 16.96 -27.93
CA SER A 90 -3.23 17.66 -28.26
C SER A 90 -3.11 19.19 -28.36
N LYS A 91 -2.02 19.78 -27.83
CA LYS A 91 -1.71 21.20 -27.97
C LYS A 91 -0.97 21.48 -29.28
N GLU A 92 -0.03 20.60 -29.66
CA GLU A 92 0.72 20.70 -30.92
C GLU A 92 -0.19 20.53 -32.15
N GLU A 93 -1.24 19.71 -32.08
CA GLU A 93 -2.23 19.55 -33.17
C GLU A 93 -3.23 20.71 -33.31
N LYS A 94 -3.22 21.67 -32.37
CA LYS A 94 -4.12 22.84 -32.35
C LYS A 94 -3.41 24.15 -32.70
N GLU A 95 -2.09 24.14 -32.86
CA GLU A 95 -1.28 25.22 -33.45
C GLU A 95 -1.06 24.98 -34.94
#